data_AF-A0AAE9ZD37-F1
#
_entry.id   AF-A0AAE9ZD37-F1
#
_cell.length_a   1.000
_cell.length_b   1.000
_cell.length_c   1.000
_cell.angle_alpha   90.00
_cell.angle_beta   90.00
_cell.angle_gamma   90.00
#
_symmetry.space_group_name_H-M   'P 1'
#
loop_
_entity.id
_entity.type
_entity.pdbx_description
1 polymer ?
#
loop_
_entity_poly.entity_id
_entity_poly.type
_entity_poly.pdbx_seq_one_letter_code
_entity_poly.pdbx_strand_id
1 'polypeptide(L)'
;MSWRILAACAFFVLLPACGFQPIYATQEGSAPVIRQVEVVSIAAPESLVSTLTDALNARMPPQRGVEQRYALYLQTRERAERLAVQIDATVTRYNYRLIGRYTVLDRETGERFRGVARAVTSYNIVSSQYSTLFAERKAVEKAAQQLSEEIERDLLIRFAEPPENRSDLDPEQLDAEFDDSVILVDPRRGEVIKPLDDDQ
;
A
#
# COMPACT_ATOMS: atom_id res chain seq x y z
N MET A 1 -39.98 -34.15 30.85
CA MET A 1 -39.69 -33.42 29.59
C MET A 1 -38.66 -32.28 29.74
N SER A 2 -37.96 -32.16 30.87
CA SER A 2 -36.99 -31.08 31.16
C SER A 2 -35.53 -31.41 30.80
N TRP A 3 -35.14 -32.69 30.72
CA TRP A 3 -33.76 -33.11 30.39
C TRP A 3 -33.35 -32.76 28.95
N ARG A 4 -34.29 -32.78 28.01
CA ARG A 4 -34.02 -32.51 26.58
C ARG A 4 -33.61 -31.05 26.34
N ILE A 5 -34.02 -30.12 27.22
CA ILE A 5 -33.71 -28.69 27.12
C ILE A 5 -32.30 -28.40 27.66
N LEU A 6 -31.86 -29.10 28.72
CA LEU A 6 -30.48 -28.97 29.21
C LEU A 6 -29.44 -29.48 28.21
N ALA A 7 -29.74 -30.53 27.45
CA ALA A 7 -28.84 -31.06 26.42
C ALA A 7 -28.64 -30.08 25.24
N ALA A 8 -29.64 -29.26 24.92
CA ALA A 8 -29.56 -28.28 23.84
C ALA A 8 -28.70 -27.06 24.21
N CYS A 9 -28.70 -26.61 25.47
CA CYS A 9 -27.86 -25.49 25.92
C CYS A 9 -26.38 -25.85 26.04
N ALA A 10 -26.05 -27.12 26.34
CA ALA A 10 -24.66 -27.56 26.43
C ALA A 10 -23.94 -27.59 25.07
N PHE A 11 -24.68 -27.72 23.96
CA PHE A 11 -24.10 -27.74 22.61
C PHE A 11 -23.67 -26.35 22.12
N PHE A 12 -24.17 -25.26 22.73
CA PHE A 12 -23.87 -23.89 22.28
C PHE A 12 -22.57 -23.32 22.89
N VAL A 13 -22.03 -23.92 23.96
CA VAL A 13 -20.81 -23.44 24.65
C VAL A 13 -19.53 -23.97 23.98
N LEU A 14 -19.65 -24.83 22.98
CA LEU A 14 -18.53 -25.45 22.25
C LEU A 14 -18.28 -24.84 20.87
N LEU A 15 -18.87 -23.69 20.54
CA LEU A 15 -18.32 -22.85 19.48
C LEU A 15 -17.25 -21.96 20.11
N PRO A 16 -15.95 -22.33 20.10
CA PRO A 16 -14.94 -21.28 20.19
C PRO A 16 -15.29 -20.29 19.08
N ALA A 17 -15.70 -19.10 19.49
CA ALA A 17 -15.88 -17.97 18.60
C ALA A 17 -14.70 -17.97 17.62
N CYS A 18 -15.03 -17.97 16.32
CA CYS A 18 -14.11 -18.02 15.20
C CYS A 18 -12.75 -17.41 15.59
N GLY A 19 -11.67 -18.22 15.56
CA GLY A 19 -10.30 -17.86 15.98
C GLY A 19 -9.65 -16.76 15.14
N PHE A 20 -10.33 -15.63 14.97
CA PHE A 20 -9.84 -14.41 14.38
C PHE A 20 -8.83 -13.81 15.34
N GLN A 21 -7.56 -14.10 15.08
CA GLN A 21 -6.45 -13.35 15.65
C GLN A 21 -6.36 -12.01 14.88
N PRO A 22 -6.57 -10.85 15.53
CA PRO A 22 -6.36 -9.57 14.85
C PRO A 22 -4.88 -9.46 14.50
N ILE A 23 -4.55 -9.15 13.23
CA ILE A 23 -3.15 -8.97 12.80
C ILE A 23 -2.44 -7.82 13.54
N TYR A 24 -3.22 -6.90 14.11
CA TYR A 24 -2.75 -5.78 14.92
C TYR A 24 -2.61 -6.12 16.43
N ALA A 25 -3.10 -7.29 16.86
CA ALA A 25 -3.00 -7.70 18.25
C ALA A 25 -1.58 -8.16 18.55
N THR A 26 -0.93 -7.49 19.48
CA THR A 26 0.36 -7.94 20.02
C THR A 26 0.15 -8.93 21.15
N GLN A 27 1.13 -9.81 21.36
CA GLN A 27 1.20 -10.56 22.61
C GLN A 27 1.32 -9.57 23.78
N GLU A 28 0.69 -9.89 24.92
CA GLU A 28 0.70 -9.04 26.11
C GLU A 28 2.14 -8.59 26.44
N GLY A 29 2.37 -7.28 26.45
CA GLY A 29 3.66 -6.67 26.82
C GLY A 29 4.62 -6.35 25.67
N SER A 30 4.35 -6.74 24.42
CA SER A 30 5.21 -6.39 23.27
C SER A 30 4.66 -5.21 22.47
N ALA A 31 5.55 -4.29 22.07
CA ALA A 31 5.19 -3.25 21.12
C ALA A 31 4.89 -3.87 19.74
N PRO A 32 3.89 -3.37 18.99
CA PRO A 32 3.63 -3.84 17.64
C PRO A 32 4.91 -3.79 16.81
N VAL A 33 5.21 -4.86 16.07
CA VAL A 33 6.41 -4.96 15.21
C VAL A 33 6.55 -3.76 14.28
N ILE A 34 5.41 -3.22 13.84
CA ILE A 34 5.33 -2.02 13.01
C ILE A 34 5.94 -0.76 13.67
N ARG A 35 5.99 -0.69 15.00
CA ARG A 35 6.63 0.42 15.75
C ARG A 35 8.15 0.32 15.83
N GLN A 36 8.71 -0.81 15.42
CA GLN A 36 10.15 -1.05 15.26
C GLN A 36 10.62 -0.73 13.83
N VAL A 37 9.70 -0.30 12.95
CA VAL A 37 10.01 0.11 11.57
C VAL A 37 10.35 1.59 11.55
N GLU A 38 11.56 1.90 11.11
CA GLU A 38 12.05 3.25 10.85
C GLU A 38 12.04 3.53 9.35
N VAL A 39 11.37 4.62 8.95
CA VAL A 39 11.44 5.13 7.58
C VAL A 39 12.79 5.82 7.39
N VAL A 40 13.72 5.16 6.70
CA VAL A 40 15.10 5.66 6.55
C VAL A 40 15.23 6.62 5.38
N SER A 41 14.60 6.31 4.24
CA SER A 41 14.66 7.17 3.06
C SER A 41 13.44 7.01 2.17
N ILE A 42 13.09 8.11 1.51
CA ILE A 42 12.01 8.18 0.53
C ILE A 42 12.58 8.85 -0.73
N ALA A 43 12.73 8.07 -1.79
CA ALA A 43 13.08 8.55 -3.12
C ALA A 43 11.78 8.82 -3.91
N ALA A 44 11.31 10.07 -3.86
CA ALA A 44 10.09 10.55 -4.50
C ALA A 44 10.31 11.95 -5.10
N PRO A 45 9.41 12.44 -5.97
CA PRO A 45 9.39 13.86 -6.35
C PRO A 45 9.33 14.76 -5.12
N GLU A 46 10.05 15.89 -5.14
CA GLU A 46 10.23 16.77 -3.97
C GLU A 46 8.90 17.20 -3.34
N SER A 47 7.89 17.52 -4.17
CA SER A 47 6.55 17.91 -3.73
C SER A 47 5.80 16.83 -2.96
N LEU A 48 6.20 15.56 -3.10
CA LEU A 48 5.53 14.40 -2.51
C LEU A 48 6.26 13.88 -1.27
N VAL A 49 7.56 14.16 -1.11
CA VAL A 49 8.39 13.63 -0.01
C VAL A 49 7.79 13.94 1.36
N SER A 50 7.38 15.18 1.61
CA SER A 50 6.80 15.59 2.90
C SER A 50 5.47 14.87 3.17
N THR A 51 4.58 14.85 2.18
CA THR A 51 3.26 14.18 2.29
C THR A 51 3.40 12.68 2.52
N LEU A 52 4.33 12.00 1.84
CA LEU A 52 4.61 10.59 2.09
C LEU A 52 5.22 10.34 3.46
N THR A 53 6.15 11.20 3.89
CA THR A 53 6.76 11.12 5.22
C THR A 53 5.69 11.19 6.30
N ASP A 54 4.81 12.18 6.22
CA ASP A 54 3.70 12.35 7.17
C ASP A 54 2.74 11.17 7.14
N ALA A 55 2.37 10.68 5.94
CA ALA A 55 1.48 9.54 5.78
C ALA A 55 2.07 8.23 6.33
N LEU A 56 3.35 7.97 6.10
CA LEU A 56 4.06 6.79 6.64
C LEU A 56 4.20 6.89 8.16
N ASN A 57 4.60 8.04 8.69
CA ASN A 57 4.73 8.25 10.13
C ASN A 57 3.40 8.18 10.87
N ALA A 58 2.29 8.57 10.23
CA ALA A 58 0.95 8.42 10.79
C ALA A 58 0.55 6.94 10.94
N ARG A 59 1.03 6.07 10.05
CA ARG A 59 0.74 4.63 10.01
C ARG A 59 1.70 3.82 10.88
N MET A 60 2.98 4.17 10.82
CA MET A 60 4.07 3.47 11.47
C MET A 60 4.83 4.45 12.37
N PRO A 61 4.19 5.00 13.42
CA PRO A 61 4.83 5.99 14.27
C PRO A 61 5.99 5.35 15.03
N PRO A 62 7.23 5.87 14.89
CA PRO A 62 8.36 5.34 15.63
C PRO A 62 8.12 5.54 17.12
N GLN A 63 8.26 4.48 17.90
CA GLN A 63 8.08 4.56 19.35
C GLN A 63 9.40 4.93 20.03
N ARG A 64 9.40 6.03 20.80
CA ARG A 64 10.56 6.41 21.61
C ARG A 64 10.87 5.32 22.63
N GLY A 65 12.15 4.97 22.75
CA GLY A 65 12.62 3.94 23.69
C GLY A 65 12.43 2.51 23.19
N VAL A 66 11.94 2.32 21.96
CA VAL A 66 11.93 1.02 21.28
C VAL A 66 13.02 1.03 20.22
N GLU A 67 13.82 -0.04 20.18
CA GLU A 67 14.86 -0.23 19.18
C GLU A 67 14.24 -0.33 17.77
N GLN A 68 14.77 0.48 16.85
CA GLN A 68 14.34 0.51 15.45
C GLN A 68 15.05 -0.59 14.67
N ARG A 69 14.55 -1.82 14.84
CA ARG A 69 15.11 -3.02 14.24
C ARG A 69 15.00 -3.04 12.71
N TYR A 70 13.89 -2.55 12.15
CA TYR A 70 13.61 -2.64 10.73
C TYR A 70 13.79 -1.30 10.04
N ALA A 71 14.62 -1.26 8.99
CA ALA A 71 14.85 -0.07 8.18
C ALA A 71 14.05 -0.16 6.88
N LEU A 72 13.11 0.77 6.67
CA LEU A 72 12.28 0.88 5.47
C LEU A 72 12.87 1.91 4.50
N TYR A 73 13.14 1.47 3.27
CA TYR A 73 13.54 2.29 2.14
C TYR A 73 12.41 2.28 1.11
N LEU A 74 11.95 3.45 0.67
CA LEU A 74 10.85 3.60 -0.28
C LEU A 74 11.32 4.37 -1.51
N GLN A 75 10.97 3.88 -2.71
CA GLN A 75 11.08 4.62 -3.95
C GLN A 75 9.73 4.67 -4.65
N THR A 76 9.30 5.85 -5.08
CA THR A 76 7.99 6.04 -5.70
C THR A 76 8.07 6.55 -7.14
N ARG A 77 6.98 6.30 -7.87
CA ARG A 77 6.66 6.86 -9.18
C ARG A 77 5.21 7.30 -9.19
N GLU A 78 4.93 8.43 -9.81
CA GLU A 78 3.59 8.98 -9.94
C GLU A 78 3.19 9.19 -11.41
N ARG A 79 1.90 9.08 -11.69
CA ARG A 79 1.33 9.37 -13.02
C ARG A 79 -0.10 9.85 -12.89
N ALA A 80 -0.48 10.81 -13.71
CA ALA A 80 -1.86 11.26 -13.85
C ALA A 80 -2.36 11.01 -15.27
N GLU A 81 -3.50 10.32 -15.40
CA GLU A 81 -4.08 9.95 -16.70
C GLU A 81 -5.51 10.40 -16.82
N ARG A 82 -5.89 10.90 -18.00
CA ARG A 82 -7.27 11.30 -18.30
C ARG A 82 -8.14 10.06 -18.51
N LEU A 83 -9.29 9.98 -17.82
CA LEU A 83 -10.32 8.99 -18.09
C LEU A 83 -11.11 9.38 -19.36
N ALA A 84 -11.48 8.38 -20.16
CA ALA A 84 -12.14 8.57 -21.46
C ALA A 84 -13.31 9.57 -21.41
N VAL A 85 -13.34 10.45 -22.41
CA VAL A 85 -14.19 11.64 -22.52
C VAL A 85 -15.66 11.26 -22.63
N GLN A 86 -16.52 11.78 -21.75
CA GLN A 86 -17.96 11.86 -22.01
C GLN A 86 -18.22 13.05 -22.94
N ILE A 87 -19.10 12.85 -23.93
CA ILE A 87 -19.38 13.79 -25.03
C ILE A 87 -19.95 15.14 -24.50
N ASP A 88 -20.43 15.17 -23.25
CA ASP A 88 -20.91 16.37 -22.55
C ASP A 88 -19.80 16.98 -21.65
N ALA A 89 -18.81 17.61 -22.29
CA ALA A 89 -17.50 17.97 -21.76
C ALA A 89 -17.43 19.22 -20.85
N THR A 90 -18.16 19.26 -19.73
CA THR A 90 -17.97 20.32 -18.70
C THR A 90 -16.96 19.94 -17.61
N VAL A 91 -16.71 18.64 -17.41
CA VAL A 91 -15.82 18.11 -16.37
C VAL A 91 -14.93 17.01 -16.97
N THR A 92 -13.62 17.13 -16.80
CA THR A 92 -12.67 16.09 -17.22
C THR A 92 -12.14 15.34 -16.00
N ARG A 93 -12.25 14.00 -15.98
CA ARG A 93 -11.79 13.19 -14.86
C ARG A 93 -10.40 12.63 -15.10
N TYR A 94 -9.57 12.64 -14.07
CA TYR A 94 -8.22 12.08 -14.07
C TYR A 94 -8.07 11.03 -12.99
N ASN A 95 -7.30 9.98 -13.28
CA ASN A 95 -6.78 9.05 -12.30
C ASN A 95 -5.34 9.43 -11.97
N TYR A 96 -5.06 9.72 -10.71
CA TYR A 96 -3.72 9.83 -10.16
C TYR A 96 -3.32 8.47 -9.60
N ARG A 97 -2.20 7.95 -10.08
CA ARG A 97 -1.62 6.68 -9.67
C ARG A 97 -0.29 6.95 -9.00
N LEU A 98 -0.09 6.30 -7.86
CA LEU A 98 1.14 6.33 -7.10
C LEU A 98 1.59 4.90 -6.81
N ILE A 99 2.78 4.55 -7.28
CA ILE A 99 3.39 3.23 -7.07
C ILE A 99 4.61 3.42 -6.19
N GLY A 100 4.78 2.58 -5.18
CA GLY A 100 5.94 2.56 -4.31
C GLY A 100 6.56 1.18 -4.25
N ARG A 101 7.81 1.03 -4.69
CA ARG A 101 8.60 -0.15 -4.37
C ARG A 101 9.35 0.10 -3.07
N TYR A 102 9.38 -0.88 -2.19
CA TYR A 102 10.03 -0.74 -0.91
C TYR A 102 10.97 -1.90 -0.61
N THR A 103 11.94 -1.64 0.25
CA THR A 103 12.84 -2.63 0.82
C THR A 103 12.86 -2.47 2.32
N VAL A 104 12.69 -3.56 3.04
CA VAL A 104 12.89 -3.59 4.49
C VAL A 104 14.12 -4.40 4.80
N LEU A 105 15.01 -3.83 5.61
CA LEU A 105 16.21 -4.48 6.15
C LEU A 105 16.02 -4.71 7.65
N ASP A 106 16.14 -5.97 8.08
CA ASP A 106 16.29 -6.32 9.50
C ASP A 106 17.74 -6.06 9.92
N ARG A 107 17.95 -5.10 10.82
CA ARG A 107 19.30 -4.69 11.29
C ARG A 107 19.94 -5.73 12.21
N GLU A 108 19.17 -6.60 12.84
CA GLU A 108 19.71 -7.64 13.72
C GLU A 108 20.23 -8.84 12.92
N THR A 109 19.49 -9.26 11.91
CA THR A 109 19.80 -10.47 11.12
C THR A 109 20.52 -10.17 9.81
N GLY A 110 20.40 -8.94 9.30
CA GLY A 110 20.87 -8.55 7.96
C GLY A 110 19.96 -9.03 6.81
N GLU A 111 18.86 -9.70 7.12
CA GLU A 111 17.87 -10.15 6.14
C GLU A 111 17.13 -8.97 5.54
N ARG A 112 16.78 -9.08 4.26
CA ARG A 112 15.99 -8.07 3.56
C ARG A 112 14.86 -8.72 2.77
N PHE A 113 13.74 -8.01 2.67
CA PHE A 113 12.65 -8.37 1.78
C PHE A 113 12.12 -7.15 1.05
N ARG A 114 11.59 -7.37 -0.15
CA ARG A 114 11.09 -6.33 -1.04
C ARG A 114 9.64 -6.56 -1.42
N GLY A 115 8.95 -5.46 -1.68
CA GLY A 115 7.53 -5.43 -2.06
C GLY A 115 7.21 -4.21 -2.92
N VAL A 116 6.03 -4.22 -3.52
CA VAL A 116 5.49 -3.09 -4.29
C VAL A 116 4.07 -2.83 -3.80
N ALA A 117 3.78 -1.57 -3.49
CA ALA A 117 2.48 -1.09 -3.09
C ALA A 117 1.95 -0.08 -4.13
N ARG A 118 0.63 0.03 -4.23
CA ARG A 118 -0.03 0.90 -5.21
C ARG A 118 -1.24 1.61 -4.63
N ALA A 119 -1.42 2.86 -5.04
CA ALA A 119 -2.60 3.65 -4.76
C ALA A 119 -3.11 4.30 -6.05
N VAL A 120 -4.43 4.34 -6.21
CA VAL A 120 -5.10 5.02 -7.32
C VAL A 120 -6.23 5.87 -6.77
N THR A 121 -6.15 7.17 -7.02
CA THR A 121 -7.18 8.15 -6.67
C THR A 121 -7.68 8.84 -7.93
N SER A 122 -8.87 9.45 -7.88
CA SER A 122 -9.42 10.18 -9.03
C SER A 122 -9.79 11.60 -8.63
N TYR A 123 -9.57 12.56 -9.52
CA TYR A 123 -10.01 13.95 -9.35
C TYR A 123 -10.63 14.49 -10.64
N ASN A 124 -11.38 15.58 -10.50
CA ASN A 124 -12.05 16.25 -11.58
C ASN A 124 -11.37 17.59 -11.85
N ILE A 125 -11.09 17.87 -13.11
CA ILE A 125 -10.72 19.19 -13.61
C ILE A 125 -12.00 19.94 -13.96
N VAL A 126 -12.12 21.15 -13.44
CA VAL A 126 -13.23 22.07 -13.66
C VAL A 126 -12.71 23.40 -14.21
N SER A 127 -13.59 24.28 -14.69
CA SER A 127 -13.20 25.55 -15.34
C SER A 127 -12.33 26.48 -14.47
N SER A 128 -12.47 26.40 -13.14
CA SER A 128 -11.63 27.14 -12.19
C SER A 128 -10.27 26.45 -12.00
N GLN A 129 -9.20 27.17 -12.32
CA GLN A 129 -7.82 26.71 -12.12
C GLN A 129 -7.53 26.41 -10.65
N TYR A 130 -8.03 27.24 -9.71
CA TYR A 130 -7.83 27.03 -8.28
C TYR A 130 -8.54 25.76 -7.79
N SER A 131 -9.78 25.54 -8.23
CA SER A 131 -10.56 24.35 -7.86
C SER A 131 -9.93 23.06 -8.38
N THR A 132 -9.38 23.11 -9.60
CA THR A 132 -8.60 22.01 -10.19
C THR A 132 -7.35 21.71 -9.36
N LEU A 133 -6.54 22.73 -9.07
CA LEU A 133 -5.31 22.57 -8.29
C LEU A 133 -5.58 22.03 -6.87
N PHE A 134 -6.67 22.47 -6.23
CA PHE A 134 -7.08 21.94 -4.93
C PHE A 134 -7.51 20.47 -5.01
N ALA A 135 -8.29 20.10 -6.03
CA ALA A 135 -8.73 18.72 -6.24
C ALA A 135 -7.57 17.77 -6.53
N GLU A 136 -6.59 18.22 -7.32
CA GLU A 136 -5.36 17.48 -7.60
C GLU A 136 -4.55 17.25 -6.33
N ARG A 137 -4.26 18.30 -5.54
CA ARG A 137 -3.55 18.15 -4.27
C ARG A 137 -4.25 17.18 -3.31
N LYS A 138 -5.59 17.24 -3.23
CA LYS A 138 -6.36 16.30 -2.43
C LYS A 138 -6.26 14.86 -2.92
N ALA A 139 -6.16 14.64 -4.23
CA ALA A 139 -5.95 13.31 -4.79
C ALA A 139 -4.55 12.77 -4.49
N VAL A 140 -3.53 13.62 -4.55
CA VAL A 140 -2.15 13.30 -4.18
C VAL A 140 -2.05 12.94 -2.69
N GLU A 141 -2.58 13.78 -1.80
CA GLU A 141 -2.63 13.52 -0.35
C GLU A 141 -3.30 12.17 -0.05
N LYS A 142 -4.45 11.91 -0.69
CA LYS A 142 -5.18 10.66 -0.50
C LYS A 142 -4.42 9.45 -1.05
N ALA A 143 -3.73 9.59 -2.18
CA ALA A 143 -2.92 8.51 -2.74
C ALA A 143 -1.71 8.19 -1.85
N ALA A 144 -1.06 9.20 -1.27
CA ALA A 144 0.00 8.99 -0.29
C ALA A 144 -0.50 8.23 0.95
N GLN A 145 -1.67 8.58 1.48
CA GLN A 145 -2.29 7.86 2.60
C GLN A 145 -2.58 6.39 2.25
N GLN A 146 -3.20 6.15 1.10
CA GLN A 146 -3.52 4.80 0.63
C GLN A 146 -2.27 3.96 0.36
N LEU A 147 -1.21 4.57 -0.19
CA LEU A 147 0.05 3.86 -0.40
C LEU A 147 0.67 3.45 0.94
N SER A 148 0.70 4.35 1.93
CA SER A 148 1.22 4.05 3.26
C SER A 148 0.41 2.97 3.99
N GLU A 149 -0.92 2.96 3.82
CA GLU A 149 -1.81 1.89 4.30
C GLU A 149 -1.48 0.54 3.68
N GLU A 150 -1.26 0.51 2.37
CA GLU A 150 -0.94 -0.73 1.66
C GLU A 150 0.43 -1.27 2.06
N ILE A 151 1.43 -0.39 2.22
CA ILE A 151 2.75 -0.76 2.75
C ILE A 151 2.62 -1.32 4.17
N GLU A 152 1.95 -0.61 5.08
CA GLU A 152 1.72 -1.09 6.45
C GLU A 152 1.09 -2.49 6.47
N ARG A 153 0.04 -2.68 5.64
CA ARG A 153 -0.66 -3.95 5.51
C ARG A 153 0.25 -5.07 5.04
N ASP A 154 1.02 -4.85 3.97
CA ASP A 154 1.94 -5.86 3.45
C ASP A 154 3.01 -6.19 4.50
N LEU A 155 3.60 -5.18 5.16
CA LEU A 155 4.57 -5.40 6.24
C LEU A 155 4.01 -6.25 7.38
N LEU A 156 2.79 -5.98 7.84
CA LEU A 156 2.15 -6.76 8.89
C LEU A 156 1.95 -8.23 8.48
N ILE A 157 1.60 -8.48 7.22
CA ILE A 157 1.47 -9.83 6.67
C ILE A 157 2.84 -10.52 6.64
N ARG A 158 3.88 -9.85 6.11
CA ARG A 158 5.26 -10.38 6.05
C ARG A 158 5.85 -10.65 7.43
N PHE A 159 5.54 -9.83 8.43
CA PHE A 159 6.02 -10.03 9.79
C PHE A 159 5.26 -11.13 10.56
N ALA A 160 4.04 -11.47 10.13
CA ALA A 160 3.32 -12.62 10.68
C ALA A 160 3.93 -13.96 10.20
N GLU A 161 4.68 -13.94 9.10
CA GLU A 161 5.40 -15.09 8.57
C GLU A 161 6.81 -15.23 9.16
N PRO A 162 7.32 -16.47 9.33
CA PRO A 162 8.72 -16.71 9.68
C PRO A 162 9.66 -16.07 8.65
N PRO A 163 10.85 -15.60 9.08
CA PRO A 163 11.84 -14.98 8.19
C PRO A 163 12.14 -15.83 6.95
N GLU A 164 12.28 -17.16 7.10
CA GLU A 164 12.55 -18.06 5.98
C GLU A 164 11.45 -18.12 4.91
N ASN A 165 10.23 -17.67 5.21
CA ASN A 165 9.09 -17.71 4.30
C ASN A 165 8.76 -16.33 3.69
N ARG A 166 9.43 -15.26 4.11
CA ARG A 166 9.18 -13.92 3.57
C ARG A 166 9.58 -13.86 2.10
N SER A 167 8.57 -13.86 1.23
CA SER A 167 8.74 -13.82 -0.22
C SER A 167 9.43 -12.55 -0.70
N ASP A 168 10.74 -12.59 -0.93
CA ASP A 168 11.44 -11.47 -1.55
C ASP A 168 11.06 -11.42 -3.04
N LEU A 169 10.52 -10.30 -3.52
CA LEU A 169 10.25 -10.15 -4.95
C LEU A 169 11.58 -10.19 -5.72
N ASP A 170 11.67 -11.09 -6.69
CA ASP A 170 12.82 -11.17 -7.58
C ASP A 170 13.04 -9.81 -8.27
N PRO A 171 14.28 -9.38 -8.51
CA PRO A 171 14.56 -8.07 -9.10
C PRO A 171 13.78 -7.80 -10.40
N GLU A 172 13.64 -8.82 -11.25
CA GLU A 172 12.90 -8.73 -12.52
C GLU A 172 11.39 -8.54 -12.30
N GLN A 173 10.81 -9.26 -11.34
CA GLN A 173 9.40 -9.11 -10.97
C GLN A 173 9.14 -7.75 -10.33
N LEU A 174 10.04 -7.32 -9.44
CA LEU A 174 9.98 -6.01 -8.79
C LEU A 174 9.99 -4.88 -9.83
N ASP A 175 10.85 -4.97 -10.83
CA ASP A 175 10.94 -3.96 -11.88
C ASP A 175 9.73 -3.99 -12.81
N ALA A 176 9.22 -5.17 -13.18
CA ALA A 176 7.98 -5.30 -13.95
C ALA A 176 6.76 -4.77 -13.18
N GLU A 177 6.72 -5.00 -11.88
CA GLU A 177 5.63 -4.57 -11.01
C GLU A 177 5.70 -3.04 -10.73
N PHE A 178 6.91 -2.48 -10.68
CA PHE A 178 7.18 -1.05 -10.54
C PHE A 178 7.15 -0.28 -11.86
N ASP A 179 7.10 -0.98 -12.99
CA ASP A 179 6.87 -0.37 -14.30
C ASP A 179 5.40 -0.01 -14.47
N ASP A 180 5.15 1.29 -14.60
CA ASP A 180 3.82 1.86 -14.72
C ASP A 180 3.17 1.59 -16.09
N SER A 181 3.93 1.07 -17.04
CA SER A 181 3.45 0.65 -18.37
C SER A 181 2.63 -0.65 -18.34
N VAL A 182 2.79 -1.49 -17.31
CA VAL A 182 2.30 -2.88 -17.31
C VAL A 182 0.82 -3.00 -16.90
N ILE A 183 0.19 -1.96 -16.31
CA ILE A 183 -1.24 -1.98 -15.93
C ILE A 183 -2.15 -1.37 -17.01
N LEU A 184 -1.80 -1.58 -18.29
CA LEU A 184 -2.71 -1.45 -19.43
C LEU A 184 -2.72 -2.75 -20.26
N VAL A 185 -2.73 -3.92 -19.61
CA VAL A 185 -3.14 -5.14 -20.30
C VAL A 185 -4.66 -5.26 -20.17
N ASP A 186 -5.36 -4.83 -21.23
CA ASP A 186 -6.74 -5.24 -21.49
C ASP A 186 -6.77 -6.78 -21.54
N PRO A 187 -7.53 -7.47 -20.67
CA PRO A 187 -7.58 -8.94 -20.65
C PRO A 187 -8.20 -9.56 -21.91
N ARG A 188 -8.56 -8.77 -22.93
CA ARG A 188 -9.11 -9.27 -24.21
C ARG A 188 -8.13 -9.35 -25.36
N ARG A 189 -6.88 -8.89 -25.24
CA ARG A 189 -5.96 -8.94 -26.38
C ARG A 189 -4.52 -9.17 -25.95
N GLY A 190 -4.06 -10.42 -26.09
CA GLY A 190 -2.66 -10.81 -25.94
C GLY A 190 -1.80 -10.29 -27.09
N GLU A 191 -1.63 -8.97 -27.18
CA GLU A 191 -0.75 -8.35 -28.16
C GLU A 191 0.07 -7.23 -27.51
N VAL A 192 1.39 -7.38 -27.59
CA VAL A 192 2.38 -6.41 -27.10
C VAL A 192 2.44 -5.26 -28.10
N ILE A 193 2.02 -4.06 -27.68
CA ILE A 193 2.14 -2.86 -28.51
C ILE A 193 3.54 -2.28 -28.31
N LYS A 194 4.37 -2.33 -29.36
CA LYS A 194 5.74 -1.78 -29.40
C LYS A 194 5.70 -0.24 -29.36
N PRO A 195 6.69 0.46 -28.77
CA PRO A 195 6.69 1.91 -28.68
C PRO A 195 6.66 2.55 -30.08
N LEU A 196 5.92 3.65 -30.20
CA LEU A 196 5.86 4.47 -31.40
C LEU A 196 7.25 5.08 -31.63
N ASP A 197 7.91 4.72 -32.73
CA ASP A 197 9.14 5.38 -33.18
C ASP A 197 8.84 6.86 -33.41
N ASP A 198 9.64 7.70 -32.75
CA ASP A 198 9.68 9.14 -32.89
C ASP A 198 10.49 9.44 -34.16
N ASP A 199 9.83 9.49 -35.33
CA ASP A 199 10.36 10.07 -36.58
C ASP A 199 9.25 10.15 -37.65
N GLN A 200 8.56 11.30 -37.71
CA GLN A 200 8.24 12.07 -38.94
C GLN A 200 7.45 13.35 -38.64
#